data_AF-A0A538A9P8-F1
#
_entry.id   AF-A0A538A9P8-F1
#
_cell.length_a   1.000
_cell.length_b   1.000
_cell.length_c   1.000
_cell.angle_alpha   90.00
_cell.angle_beta   90.00
_cell.angle_gamma   90.00
#
_symmetry.space_group_name_H-M   'P 1'
#
loop_
_entity.id
_entity.type
_entity.pdbx_description
1 polymer ?
#
loop_
_entity_poly.entity_id
_entity_poly.type
_entity_poly.pdbx_seq_one_letter_code
_entity_poly.pdbx_strand_id
1 'polypeptide(L)'
;MTVSRRAGSGPFAAWASTRRSPGSCGGGLIVDLRWPKLSSFPSFGVVRTRLDFDNLLVGRAVKAGAVFRPGVEARAPIVRDGWVGGAVTGANGDARDVRARYVVAADGAASRFAAQAGVRRDTARPLGIAARRYYRTPRPQLPLFESFLNLWDGDKLMPGYGWIFPVGDGLVNVGAG
;
A
#
# COMPACT_ATOMS: atom_id res chain seq x y z
N MET A 1 15.85 21.85 -27.34
CA MET A 1 16.39 20.53 -27.72
C MET A 1 15.93 19.52 -26.69
N THR A 2 15.23 18.49 -27.14
CA THR A 2 14.24 17.69 -26.41
C THR A 2 14.87 16.73 -25.40
N VAL A 3 14.47 16.81 -24.12
CA VAL A 3 14.72 15.74 -23.13
C VAL A 3 13.67 14.65 -23.33
N SER A 4 14.05 13.62 -24.06
CA SER A 4 13.22 12.45 -24.34
C SER A 4 13.09 11.56 -23.10
N ARG A 5 11.87 11.44 -22.60
CA ARG A 5 11.42 10.41 -21.64
C ARG A 5 11.62 9.00 -22.20
N ARG A 6 12.17 8.09 -21.41
CA ARG A 6 11.73 6.68 -21.34
C ARG A 6 11.86 6.17 -19.91
N ALA A 7 10.81 6.36 -19.12
CA ALA A 7 10.59 5.52 -17.94
C ALA A 7 10.16 4.14 -18.45
N GLY A 8 11.02 3.14 -18.30
CA GLY A 8 10.74 1.76 -18.65
C GLY A 8 9.58 1.25 -17.80
N SER A 9 8.37 1.30 -18.34
CA SER A 9 7.14 0.84 -17.71
C SER A 9 6.53 -0.28 -18.53
N GLY A 10 7.27 -1.39 -18.61
CA GLY A 10 6.74 -2.65 -19.13
C GLY A 10 5.89 -3.37 -18.08
N PRO A 11 4.89 -4.17 -18.47
CA PRO A 11 4.15 -5.02 -17.54
C PRO A 11 5.10 -6.04 -16.90
N PHE A 12 5.07 -6.15 -15.58
CA PHE A 12 5.71 -7.26 -14.89
C PHE A 12 4.77 -8.46 -14.94
N ALA A 13 5.09 -9.48 -15.74
CA ALA A 13 4.52 -10.81 -15.52
C ALA A 13 5.00 -11.19 -14.13
N ALA A 14 4.14 -11.15 -13.11
CA ALA A 14 4.57 -11.28 -11.73
C ALA A 14 4.78 -12.74 -11.40
N TRP A 15 6.03 -13.18 -11.21
CA TRP A 15 6.27 -14.52 -10.67
C TRP A 15 6.75 -14.46 -9.24
N ALA A 16 6.18 -15.29 -8.38
CA ALA A 16 6.55 -15.34 -6.98
C ALA A 16 7.71 -16.31 -6.80
N SER A 17 8.82 -15.85 -6.23
CA SER A 17 9.93 -16.72 -5.81
C SER A 17 9.93 -16.80 -4.29
N THR A 18 9.72 -17.99 -3.73
CA THR A 18 9.92 -18.21 -2.28
C THR A 18 11.38 -18.52 -2.02
N ARG A 19 12.09 -17.78 -1.17
CA ARG A 19 13.49 -18.13 -0.79
C ARG A 19 13.62 -18.30 0.72
N ARG A 20 14.39 -19.31 1.16
CA ARG A 20 14.86 -19.45 2.55
C ARG A 20 16.24 -18.80 2.73
N SER A 21 16.50 -18.25 3.91
CA SER A 21 17.80 -17.67 4.26
C SER A 21 18.91 -18.74 4.32
N PRO A 22 20.16 -18.40 3.97
CA PRO A 22 21.30 -19.28 4.21
C PRO A 22 21.53 -19.43 5.73
N GLY A 23 21.51 -20.65 6.25
CA GLY A 23 21.81 -20.94 7.66
C GLY A 23 20.75 -21.72 8.45
N SER A 24 19.55 -21.99 7.90
CA SER A 24 18.62 -22.92 8.53
C SER A 24 19.01 -24.37 8.21
N CYS A 25 19.16 -25.23 9.23
CA CYS A 25 19.28 -26.67 9.04
C CYS A 25 18.08 -27.19 8.21
N GLY A 26 18.32 -27.57 6.95
CA GLY A 26 17.30 -28.01 6.00
C GLY A 26 17.34 -27.17 4.71
N GLY A 27 17.79 -27.79 3.61
CA GLY A 27 18.00 -27.15 2.31
C GLY A 27 16.84 -26.25 1.86
N GLY A 28 17.17 -25.07 1.33
CA GLY A 28 16.19 -24.09 0.88
C GLY A 28 15.37 -24.60 -0.31
N LEU A 29 14.04 -24.46 -0.25
CA LEU A 29 13.16 -24.64 -1.39
C LEU A 29 12.95 -23.30 -2.08
N ILE A 30 13.22 -23.24 -3.39
CA ILE A 30 12.81 -22.13 -4.24
C ILE A 30 11.70 -22.61 -5.17
N VAL A 31 10.57 -21.92 -5.14
CA VAL A 31 9.44 -22.16 -6.03
C VAL A 31 9.16 -20.88 -6.80
N ASP A 32 9.19 -20.98 -8.13
CA ASP A 32 8.83 -19.89 -9.03
C ASP A 32 7.40 -20.11 -9.57
N LEU A 33 6.46 -19.27 -9.15
CA LEU A 33 5.04 -19.37 -9.50
C LEU A 33 4.65 -18.30 -10.51
N ARG A 34 4.17 -18.70 -11.70
CA ARG A 34 3.65 -17.77 -12.71
C ARG A 34 2.41 -17.04 -12.22
N TRP A 35 2.26 -15.76 -12.59
CA TRP A 35 1.00 -15.05 -12.41
C TRP A 35 -0.14 -15.79 -13.12
N PRO A 36 -1.28 -16.02 -12.46
CA PRO A 36 -2.39 -16.71 -13.07
C PRO A 36 -3.01 -15.88 -14.20
N LYS A 37 -3.56 -16.55 -15.20
CA LYS A 37 -4.52 -15.93 -16.12
C LYS A 37 -5.87 -15.84 -15.40
N LEU A 38 -6.39 -14.64 -15.25
CA LEU A 38 -7.65 -14.37 -14.57
C LEU A 38 -8.70 -13.91 -15.59
N SER A 39 -9.97 -14.24 -15.37
CA SER A 39 -11.08 -13.82 -16.26
C SER A 39 -11.40 -12.34 -16.13
N SER A 40 -11.28 -11.79 -14.92
CA SER A 40 -11.77 -10.45 -14.58
C SER A 40 -10.67 -9.41 -14.40
N PHE A 41 -9.40 -9.84 -14.37
CA PHE A 41 -8.26 -8.98 -14.10
C PHE A 41 -7.10 -9.29 -15.05
N PRO A 42 -6.19 -8.31 -15.30
CA PRO A 42 -5.03 -8.55 -16.13
C PRO A 42 -4.14 -9.68 -15.60
N SER A 43 -3.50 -10.42 -16.52
CA SER A 43 -2.55 -11.49 -16.20
C SER A 43 -1.15 -10.96 -15.82
N PHE A 44 -1.08 -9.77 -15.24
CA PHE A 44 0.16 -9.12 -14.83
C PHE A 44 -0.06 -8.23 -13.60
N GLY A 45 1.04 -7.96 -12.89
CA GLY A 45 1.09 -7.02 -11.77
C GLY A 45 1.95 -5.81 -12.11
N VAL A 46 1.88 -4.77 -11.30
CA VAL A 46 2.76 -3.61 -11.40
C VAL A 46 3.25 -3.24 -10.02
N VAL A 47 4.56 -2.95 -9.92
CA VAL A 47 5.16 -2.35 -8.73
C VAL A 47 5.31 -0.86 -8.99
N ARG A 48 4.73 -0.03 -8.12
CA ARG A 48 4.91 1.42 -8.14
C ARG A 48 5.16 1.93 -6.74
N THR A 49 5.80 3.10 -6.67
CA THR A 49 5.84 3.83 -5.42
C THR A 49 4.42 4.31 -5.08
N ARG A 50 4.09 4.31 -3.79
CA ARG A 50 2.81 4.87 -3.32
C ARG A 50 2.65 6.34 -3.68
N LEU A 51 3.73 7.11 -3.67
CA LEU A 51 3.72 8.52 -4.09
C LEU A 51 3.22 8.68 -5.54
N ASP A 52 3.72 7.87 -6.47
CA ASP A 52 3.29 7.91 -7.88
C ASP A 52 1.85 7.39 -8.03
N PHE A 53 1.57 6.21 -7.48
CA PHE A 53 0.28 5.55 -7.65
C PHE A 53 -0.89 6.34 -7.03
N ASP A 54 -0.72 6.85 -5.81
CA ASP A 54 -1.77 7.61 -5.12
C ASP A 54 -2.08 8.92 -5.88
N ASN A 55 -1.05 9.59 -6.42
CA ASN A 55 -1.24 10.78 -7.26
C ASN A 55 -2.00 10.47 -8.56
N LEU A 56 -1.73 9.31 -9.17
CA LEU A 56 -2.49 8.86 -10.34
C LEU A 56 -3.97 8.64 -10.00
N LEU A 57 -4.27 8.02 -8.85
CA LEU A 57 -5.64 7.81 -8.40
C LEU A 57 -6.38 9.13 -8.14
N VAL A 58 -5.74 10.06 -7.41
CA VAL A 58 -6.30 11.40 -7.17
C VAL A 58 -6.53 12.14 -8.49
N GLY A 59 -5.55 12.09 -9.40
CA GLY A 59 -5.69 12.72 -10.72
C GLY A 59 -6.84 12.13 -11.55
N ARG A 60 -7.10 10.82 -11.43
CA ARG A 60 -8.26 10.18 -12.07
C ARG A 60 -9.58 10.62 -11.44
N ALA A 61 -9.66 10.70 -10.12
CA ALA A 61 -10.85 11.17 -9.41
C ALA A 61 -11.19 12.62 -9.78
N VAL A 62 -10.20 13.50 -9.82
CA VAL A 62 -10.39 14.91 -10.22
C VAL A 62 -10.86 15.01 -11.67
N LYS A 63 -10.27 14.24 -12.59
CA LYS A 63 -10.73 14.19 -13.99
C LYS A 63 -12.17 13.68 -14.13
N ALA A 64 -12.62 12.85 -13.21
CA ALA A 64 -14.01 12.38 -13.14
C ALA A 64 -14.96 13.38 -12.47
N GLY A 65 -14.47 14.55 -12.04
CA GLY A 65 -15.27 15.64 -11.46
C GLY A 65 -15.20 15.77 -9.93
N ALA A 66 -14.34 14.99 -9.25
CA ALA A 66 -14.16 15.15 -7.81
C ALA A 66 -13.44 16.47 -7.47
N VAL A 67 -13.91 17.16 -6.43
CA VAL A 67 -13.20 18.32 -5.86
C VAL A 67 -12.17 17.83 -4.85
N PHE A 68 -10.89 17.92 -5.21
CA PHE A 68 -9.78 17.57 -4.33
C PHE A 68 -9.23 18.79 -3.61
N ARG A 69 -9.11 18.72 -2.28
CA ARG A 69 -8.57 19.78 -1.42
C ARG A 69 -7.37 19.27 -0.63
N PRO A 70 -6.14 19.32 -1.18
CA PRO A 70 -4.95 18.89 -0.47
C PRO A 70 -4.68 19.80 0.74
N GLY A 71 -4.00 19.27 1.76
CA GLY A 71 -3.66 20.03 2.97
C GLY A 71 -4.84 20.35 3.88
N VAL A 72 -6.03 19.81 3.61
CA VAL A 72 -7.23 19.97 4.44
C VAL A 72 -7.44 18.70 5.25
N GLU A 73 -7.21 18.77 6.55
CA GLU A 73 -7.47 17.66 7.47
C GLU A 73 -8.92 17.68 7.95
N ALA A 74 -9.61 16.54 7.85
CA ALA A 74 -10.91 16.33 8.50
C ALA A 74 -10.67 15.93 9.96
N ARG A 75 -10.93 16.85 10.89
CA ARG A 75 -10.52 16.72 12.29
C ARG A 75 -11.57 15.99 13.14
N ALA A 76 -12.84 16.29 12.92
CA ALA A 76 -13.95 15.73 13.67
C ALA A 76 -15.20 15.57 12.80
N PRO A 77 -15.99 14.50 13.01
CA PRO A 77 -17.28 14.36 12.35
C PRO A 77 -18.28 15.36 12.90
N ILE A 78 -19.17 15.86 12.05
CA ILE A 78 -20.32 16.63 12.50
C ILE A 78 -21.51 15.68 12.63
N VAL A 79 -21.97 15.45 13.86
CA VAL A 79 -23.07 14.53 14.16
C VAL A 79 -24.36 15.29 14.45
N ARG A 80 -25.47 14.87 13.84
CA ARG A 80 -26.83 15.36 14.11
C ARG A 80 -27.80 14.19 14.12
N ASP A 81 -28.63 14.11 15.16
CA ASP A 81 -29.64 13.05 15.33
C ASP A 81 -29.07 11.63 15.22
N GLY A 82 -27.83 11.43 15.68
CA GLY A 82 -27.10 10.16 15.60
C GLY A 82 -26.43 9.88 14.26
N TRP A 83 -26.54 10.78 13.27
CA TRP A 83 -25.97 10.61 11.93
C TRP A 83 -24.79 11.54 11.67
N VAL A 84 -23.77 11.02 10.97
CA VAL A 84 -22.65 11.84 10.48
C VAL A 84 -23.10 12.63 9.25
N GLY A 85 -23.21 13.95 9.38
CA GLY A 85 -23.68 14.88 8.33
C GLY A 85 -22.59 15.80 7.78
N GLY A 86 -21.32 15.50 8.04
CA GLY A 86 -20.20 16.33 7.59
C GLY A 86 -18.92 16.14 8.39
N ALA A 87 -17.98 17.06 8.19
CA ALA A 87 -16.72 17.12 8.90
C ALA A 87 -16.34 18.57 9.23
N VAL A 88 -15.81 18.77 10.42
CA VAL A 88 -15.03 19.97 10.75
C VAL A 88 -13.65 19.78 10.12
N THR A 89 -13.31 20.67 9.20
CA THR A 89 -12.04 20.64 8.47
C THR A 89 -11.12 21.76 8.92
N GLY A 90 -9.81 21.61 8.80
CA GLY A 90 -8.90 22.74 8.97
C GLY A 90 -7.41 22.40 8.92
N ALA A 91 -6.63 23.33 8.41
CA ALA A 91 -5.18 23.42 8.58
C ALA A 91 -4.82 24.89 8.86
N ASN A 92 -3.82 25.12 9.72
CA ASN A 92 -3.28 26.46 10.02
C ASN A 92 -4.31 27.51 10.50
N GLY A 93 -5.24 27.15 11.37
CA GLY A 93 -6.12 28.11 12.07
C GLY A 93 -7.49 28.35 11.44
N ASP A 94 -7.69 28.02 10.16
CA ASP A 94 -8.97 28.18 9.48
C ASP A 94 -9.84 26.92 9.58
N ALA A 95 -10.53 26.76 10.71
CA ALA A 95 -11.53 25.70 10.85
C ALA A 95 -12.78 26.02 10.00
N ARG A 96 -13.22 25.08 9.16
CA ARG A 96 -14.43 25.20 8.32
C ARG A 96 -15.28 23.94 8.38
N ASP A 97 -16.59 24.15 8.54
CA ASP A 97 -17.59 23.09 8.43
C ASP A 97 -17.82 22.69 6.97
N VAL A 98 -17.68 21.41 6.67
CA VAL A 98 -18.10 20.83 5.39
C VAL A 98 -19.28 19.90 5.65
N ARG A 99 -20.42 20.20 5.03
CA ARG A 99 -21.65 19.39 5.15
C ARG A 99 -21.76 18.43 3.98
N ALA A 100 -22.21 17.21 4.24
CA ALA A 100 -22.43 16.19 3.22
C ALA A 100 -23.58 15.25 3.64
N ARG A 101 -24.26 14.66 2.65
CA ARG A 101 -25.28 13.62 2.91
C ARG A 101 -24.66 12.30 3.36
N TYR A 102 -23.49 11.98 2.82
CA TYR A 102 -22.72 10.78 3.12
C TYR A 102 -21.27 11.16 3.36
N VAL A 103 -20.67 10.54 4.37
CA VAL A 103 -19.26 10.71 4.70
C VAL A 103 -18.59 9.35 4.66
N VAL A 104 -17.55 9.22 3.83
CA VAL A 104 -16.72 8.01 3.74
C VAL A 104 -15.39 8.31 4.41
N ALA A 105 -15.13 7.66 5.54
CA ALA A 105 -13.85 7.75 6.23
C ALA A 105 -12.82 6.85 5.52
N ALA A 106 -11.90 7.46 4.78
CA ALA A 106 -10.82 6.78 4.05
C ALA A 106 -9.43 7.22 4.56
N ASP A 107 -9.31 7.50 5.86
CA ASP A 107 -8.14 8.06 6.55
C ASP A 107 -7.14 6.99 7.04
N GLY A 108 -7.21 5.77 6.50
CA GLY A 108 -6.25 4.69 6.73
C GLY A 108 -6.57 3.81 7.95
N ALA A 109 -5.67 2.86 8.23
CA ALA A 109 -5.93 1.75 9.15
C ALA A 109 -6.27 2.16 10.59
N ALA A 110 -5.71 3.28 11.07
CA ALA A 110 -6.01 3.80 12.41
C ALA A 110 -7.34 4.56 12.49
N SER A 111 -7.87 5.03 11.34
CA SER A 111 -9.08 5.82 11.16
C SER A 111 -9.49 6.69 12.37
N ARG A 112 -8.72 7.74 12.65
CA ARG A 112 -8.96 8.65 13.78
C ARG A 112 -10.27 9.42 13.63
N PHE A 113 -10.69 9.69 12.40
CA PHE A 113 -11.95 10.36 12.12
C PHE A 113 -13.14 9.45 12.44
N ALA A 114 -13.15 8.21 11.92
CA ALA A 114 -14.27 7.29 12.15
C ALA A 114 -14.36 6.84 13.61
N ALA A 115 -13.22 6.75 14.31
CA ALA A 115 -13.19 6.46 15.74
C ALA A 115 -14.00 7.47 16.57
N GLN A 116 -13.98 8.76 16.20
CA GLN A 116 -14.80 9.78 16.86
C GLN A 116 -16.30 9.59 16.60
N ALA A 117 -16.67 8.98 15.47
CA ALA A 117 -18.04 8.60 15.15
C ALA A 117 -18.46 7.23 15.75
N GLY A 118 -17.65 6.66 16.65
CA GLY A 118 -17.97 5.41 17.35
C GLY A 118 -17.45 4.13 16.67
N VAL A 119 -16.77 4.22 15.52
CA VAL A 119 -16.15 3.04 14.90
C VAL A 119 -15.03 2.52 15.80
N ARG A 120 -15.01 1.21 16.05
CA ARG A 120 -13.99 0.54 16.86
C ARG A 120 -13.40 -0.61 16.08
N ARG A 121 -12.10 -0.83 16.27
CA ARG A 121 -11.45 -2.05 15.80
C ARG A 121 -12.00 -3.23 16.60
N ASP A 122 -12.39 -4.28 15.89
CA ASP A 122 -12.66 -5.59 16.48
C ASP A 122 -11.34 -6.23 16.95
N THR A 123 -11.18 -6.39 18.26
CA THR A 123 -9.98 -6.95 18.88
C THR A 123 -9.87 -8.46 18.71
N ALA A 124 -10.95 -9.16 18.35
CA ALA A 124 -10.92 -10.58 18.03
C ALA A 124 -10.31 -10.87 16.64
N ARG A 125 -10.13 -9.84 15.80
CA ARG A 125 -9.45 -9.96 14.49
C ARG A 125 -7.94 -9.82 14.65
N PRO A 126 -7.11 -10.45 13.81
CA PRO A 126 -5.66 -10.28 13.88
C PRO A 126 -5.22 -8.84 13.57
N LEU A 127 -4.04 -8.47 14.06
CA LEU A 127 -3.34 -7.24 13.70
C LEU A 127 -2.00 -7.63 13.07
N GLY A 128 -1.78 -7.22 11.82
CA GLY A 128 -0.49 -7.34 11.16
C GLY A 128 0.26 -6.01 11.25
N ILE A 129 1.53 -6.06 11.60
CA ILE A 129 2.43 -4.90 11.56
C ILE A 129 3.51 -5.23 10.57
N ALA A 130 3.70 -4.35 9.59
CA ALA A 130 4.69 -4.53 8.56
C ALA A 130 5.59 -3.31 8.47
N ALA A 131 6.90 -3.55 8.34
CA ALA A 131 7.90 -2.51 8.12
C ALA A 131 8.46 -2.65 6.71
N ARG A 132 8.70 -1.51 6.05
CA ARG A 132 9.27 -1.48 4.70
C ARG A 132 10.12 -0.27 4.44
N ARG A 133 11.04 -0.41 3.49
CA ARG A 133 11.89 0.69 2.99
C ARG A 133 12.25 0.45 1.52
N TYR A 134 12.54 1.53 0.81
CA TYR A 134 13.09 1.45 -0.54
C TYR A 134 14.62 1.48 -0.50
N TYR A 135 15.23 0.61 -1.28
CA TYR A 135 16.69 0.53 -1.43
C TYR A 135 17.07 0.58 -2.91
N ARG A 136 18.26 1.13 -3.19
CA ARG A 136 18.90 0.95 -4.50
C ARG A 136 19.79 -0.27 -4.46
N THR A 137 19.81 -1.03 -5.53
CA THR A 137 20.63 -2.23 -5.67
C THR A 137 21.25 -2.33 -7.05
N PRO A 138 22.51 -2.77 -7.17
CA PRO A 138 23.12 -3.11 -8.46
C PRO A 138 22.67 -4.48 -8.98
N ARG A 139 21.97 -5.28 -8.16
CA ARG A 139 21.48 -6.61 -8.56
C ARG A 139 20.49 -6.46 -9.73
N PRO A 140 20.64 -7.27 -10.80
CA PRO A 140 19.66 -7.31 -11.88
C PRO A 140 18.25 -7.57 -11.33
N GLN A 141 17.30 -6.71 -11.71
CA GLN A 141 15.91 -6.85 -11.28
C GLN A 141 15.23 -7.89 -12.18
N LEU A 142 14.80 -8.98 -11.57
CA LEU A 142 13.98 -9.99 -12.23
C LEU A 142 12.53 -9.48 -12.28
N PRO A 143 11.71 -9.92 -13.25
CA PRO A 143 10.29 -9.61 -13.27
C PRO A 143 9.52 -10.45 -12.23
N LEU A 144 10.02 -10.53 -11.01
CA LEU A 144 9.55 -11.43 -9.96
C LEU A 144 9.23 -10.66 -8.69
N PHE A 145 8.17 -11.06 -8.01
CA PHE A 145 7.97 -10.76 -6.61
C PHE A 145 8.74 -11.77 -5.77
N GLU A 146 9.77 -11.34 -5.08
CA GLU A 146 10.49 -12.23 -4.17
C GLU A 146 9.82 -12.16 -2.80
N SER A 147 9.41 -13.32 -2.27
CA SER A 147 8.82 -13.46 -0.94
C SER A 147 9.62 -14.48 -0.13
N PHE A 148 9.73 -14.24 1.16
CA PHE A 148 10.56 -15.02 2.07
C PHE A 148 9.65 -15.48 3.21
N LEU A 149 9.01 -16.63 3.04
CA LEU A 149 7.98 -17.16 3.96
C LEU A 149 8.57 -17.75 5.26
N ASN A 150 9.85 -17.52 5.50
CA ASN A 150 10.64 -18.17 6.54
C ASN A 150 11.41 -17.11 7.32
N LEU A 151 10.67 -16.22 7.98
CA LEU A 151 11.26 -15.25 8.88
C LEU A 151 11.57 -15.94 10.21
N TRP A 152 12.85 -16.03 10.57
CA TRP A 152 13.28 -16.65 11.82
C TRP A 152 13.82 -15.59 12.79
N ASP A 153 13.49 -15.75 14.06
CA ASP A 153 14.10 -15.04 15.18
C ASP A 153 14.78 -16.10 16.06
N GLY A 154 16.10 -16.26 15.89
CA GLY A 154 16.82 -17.44 16.39
C GLY A 154 16.22 -18.74 15.85
N ASP A 155 15.86 -19.65 16.74
CA ASP A 155 15.23 -20.94 16.41
C ASP A 155 13.70 -20.87 16.27
N LYS A 156 13.10 -19.67 16.37
CA LYS A 156 11.65 -19.48 16.32
C LYS A 156 11.21 -18.95 14.96
N LEU A 157 10.33 -19.69 14.29
CA LEU A 157 9.66 -19.22 13.08
C LEU A 157 8.64 -18.13 13.46
N MET A 158 8.78 -16.95 12.86
CA MET A 158 7.87 -15.83 13.02
C MET A 158 6.64 -15.96 12.12
N PRO A 159 5.44 -15.60 12.63
CA PRO A 159 4.28 -15.44 11.76
C PRO A 159 4.50 -14.23 10.86
N GLY A 160 4.69 -14.47 9.56
CA GLY A 160 4.90 -13.40 8.58
C GLY A 160 5.76 -13.83 7.39
N TYR A 161 6.10 -12.88 6.54
CA TYR A 161 7.02 -13.09 5.43
C TYR A 161 7.79 -11.81 5.09
N GLY A 162 9.02 -11.99 4.61
CA GLY A 162 9.82 -10.92 4.03
C GLY A 162 9.48 -10.77 2.54
N TRP A 163 9.77 -9.61 1.98
CA TRP A 163 9.66 -9.42 0.53
C TRP A 163 10.73 -8.49 -0.03
N ILE A 164 11.01 -8.70 -1.31
CA ILE A 164 11.82 -7.80 -2.15
C ILE A 164 11.07 -7.65 -3.48
N PHE A 165 10.46 -6.49 -3.69
CA PHE A 165 9.66 -6.22 -4.88
C PHE A 165 10.37 -5.21 -5.80
N PRO A 166 10.59 -5.53 -7.09
CA PRO A 166 11.30 -4.68 -8.02
C PRO A 166 10.42 -3.51 -8.46
N VAL A 167 10.80 -2.27 -8.14
CA VAL A 167 10.05 -1.07 -8.55
C VAL A 167 10.45 -0.63 -9.97
N GLY A 168 11.69 -0.90 -10.38
CA GLY A 168 12.30 -0.41 -11.62
C GLY A 168 13.55 0.44 -11.35
N ASP A 169 14.40 0.61 -12.37
CA ASP A 169 15.59 1.49 -12.34
C ASP A 169 16.51 1.26 -11.13
N GLY A 170 16.72 -0.01 -10.77
CA GLY A 170 17.56 -0.43 -9.64
C GLY A 170 16.95 -0.15 -8.26
N LEU A 171 15.70 0.32 -8.18
CA LEU A 171 14.97 0.55 -6.93
C LEU A 171 14.13 -0.67 -6.54
N VAL A 172 14.25 -1.13 -5.30
CA VAL A 172 13.48 -2.24 -4.73
C VAL A 172 12.72 -1.79 -3.48
N ASN A 173 11.53 -2.34 -3.26
CA ASN A 173 10.79 -2.24 -2.01
C ASN A 173 11.08 -3.49 -1.18
N VAL A 174 11.73 -3.30 -0.03
CA VAL A 174 12.09 -4.37 0.89
C VAL A 174 11.28 -4.21 2.17
N GLY A 175 10.72 -5.29 2.69
CA GLY A 175 10.02 -5.26 3.96
C GLY A 175 9.76 -6.64 4.54
N ALA A 176 9.12 -6.64 5.71
CA ALA A 176 8.68 -7.82 6.43
C ALA A 176 7.45 -7.48 7.28
N GLY A 177 6.59 -8.45 7.51
CA GLY A 177 5.40 -8.35 8.36
C GLY A 177 4.54 -9.59 8.34
#